data_AF-A0A849HMF6-F1
#
_entry.id   AF-A0A849HMF6-F1
#
_cell.length_a   1.000
_cell.length_b   1.000
_cell.length_c   1.000
_cell.angle_alpha   90.00
_cell.angle_beta   90.00
_cell.angle_gamma   90.00
#
_symmetry.space_group_name_H-M   'P 1'
#
loop_
_entity.id
_entity.type
_entity.pdbx_description
1 polymer ?
#
loop_
_entity_poly.entity_id
_entity_poly.type
_entity_poly.pdbx_seq_one_letter_code
_entity_poly.pdbx_strand_id
1 'polypeptide(L)'
;MGVAEQLGIEDEDGELLALAARRWRDWARDDGRLDPVTDLGALRPWLKRATERDADEVLQALARRAAIDGGDDRAAAATLAWALLPGACLLAHRLRTLSERIDEVVAAQLWLEIRSFAWERLTRVAANILMNTRTGVLMECDAASQLARHDPTWHQIYQVEPDASFWGELRATHAQPEPTAAEELLDLLSWACDNRVISDQDRSLLLSLVAAADRSDATTYRRGRGGLLSNELSEQVAKEYGIAPVTVRRRAGRSIEALSQVCQTRRISA
;
A
#
# COMPACT_ATOMS: atom_id res chain seq x y z
N MET A 1 -10.24 -18.62 -28.14
CA MET A 1 -10.39 -19.35 -26.87
C MET A 1 -11.40 -18.60 -26.03
N GLY A 2 -12.38 -19.27 -25.44
CA GLY A 2 -13.45 -18.59 -24.70
C GLY A 2 -13.07 -18.26 -23.25
N VAL A 3 -13.79 -17.33 -22.59
CA VAL A 3 -13.58 -17.01 -21.16
C VAL A 3 -13.61 -18.27 -20.27
N ALA A 4 -14.47 -19.24 -20.58
CA ALA A 4 -14.58 -20.50 -19.85
C ALA A 4 -13.32 -21.36 -19.95
N GLU A 5 -12.71 -21.40 -21.14
CA GLU A 5 -11.45 -22.09 -21.45
C GLU A 5 -10.32 -21.53 -20.61
N GLN A 6 -10.21 -20.21 -20.59
CA GLN A 6 -9.16 -19.49 -19.86
C GLN A 6 -9.24 -19.69 -18.34
N LEU A 7 -10.45 -19.96 -17.84
CA LEU A 7 -10.69 -20.25 -16.42
C LEU A 7 -10.62 -21.74 -16.09
N GLY A 8 -10.51 -22.63 -17.09
CA GLY A 8 -10.54 -24.08 -16.91
C GLY A 8 -11.88 -24.61 -16.36
N ILE A 9 -13.00 -23.95 -16.73
CA ILE A 9 -14.36 -24.25 -16.24
C ILE A 9 -15.37 -24.53 -17.37
N GLU A 10 -14.90 -24.97 -18.53
CA GLU A 10 -15.74 -25.25 -19.70
C GLU A 10 -16.79 -26.33 -19.40
N ASP A 11 -16.34 -27.41 -18.75
CA ASP A 11 -17.16 -28.54 -18.38
C ASP A 11 -17.28 -28.65 -16.85
N GLU A 12 -18.43 -29.12 -16.37
CA GLU A 12 -18.69 -29.40 -14.95
C GLU A 12 -17.69 -30.42 -14.35
N ASP A 13 -16.98 -31.15 -15.22
CA ASP A 13 -15.94 -32.13 -14.89
C ASP A 13 -14.53 -31.52 -14.70
N GLY A 14 -14.35 -30.21 -14.91
CA GLY A 14 -13.09 -29.52 -14.62
C GLY A 14 -12.67 -29.71 -13.15
N GLU A 15 -11.37 -29.86 -12.87
CA GLU A 15 -10.87 -30.30 -11.55
C GLU A 15 -11.48 -29.51 -10.37
N LEU A 16 -11.61 -28.19 -10.51
CA LEU A 16 -12.20 -27.32 -9.50
C LEU A 16 -13.72 -27.47 -9.37
N LEU A 17 -14.44 -27.66 -10.47
CA LEU A 17 -15.90 -27.88 -10.46
C LEU A 17 -16.24 -29.29 -9.95
N ALA A 18 -15.45 -30.32 -10.32
CA ALA A 18 -15.57 -31.66 -9.76
C ALA A 18 -15.25 -31.68 -8.26
N LEU A 19 -14.29 -30.86 -7.80
CA LEU A 19 -14.03 -30.67 -6.37
C LEU A 19 -15.22 -29.96 -5.68
N ALA A 20 -15.78 -28.93 -6.30
CA ALA A 20 -16.95 -28.22 -5.79
C ALA A 20 -18.17 -29.14 -5.68
N ALA A 21 -18.45 -29.95 -6.71
CA ALA A 21 -19.56 -30.90 -6.72
C ALA A 21 -19.46 -31.90 -5.55
N ARG A 22 -18.25 -32.39 -5.24
CA ARG A 22 -18.01 -33.29 -4.09
C ARG A 22 -18.22 -32.60 -2.74
N ARG A 23 -17.88 -31.31 -2.64
CA ARG A 23 -17.94 -30.53 -1.39
C ARG A 23 -19.27 -29.78 -1.20
N TRP A 24 -20.12 -29.71 -2.22
CA TRP A 24 -21.34 -28.90 -2.20
C TRP A 24 -22.22 -29.17 -0.98
N ARG A 25 -22.41 -30.45 -0.63
CA ARG A 25 -23.21 -30.84 0.54
C ARG A 25 -22.59 -30.39 1.86
N ASP A 26 -21.27 -30.39 1.97
CA ASP A 26 -20.58 -29.91 3.16
C ASP A 26 -20.71 -28.39 3.24
N TRP A 27 -20.59 -27.70 2.10
CA TRP A 27 -20.79 -26.25 2.03
C TRP A 27 -22.19 -25.83 2.46
N ALA A 28 -23.22 -26.55 2.03
CA ALA A 28 -24.61 -26.29 2.42
C ALA A 28 -24.85 -26.55 3.92
N ARG A 29 -24.21 -27.56 4.51
CA ARG A 29 -24.27 -27.77 5.97
C ARG A 29 -23.60 -26.65 6.76
N ASP A 30 -22.49 -26.12 6.27
CA ASP A 30 -21.77 -25.02 6.92
C ASP A 30 -22.51 -23.68 6.79
N ASP A 31 -23.15 -23.45 5.65
CA ASP A 31 -23.85 -22.20 5.32
C ASP A 31 -25.19 -22.51 4.65
N GLY A 32 -26.26 -22.51 5.47
CA GLY A 32 -27.62 -22.85 5.04
C GLY A 32 -28.20 -21.95 3.96
N ARG A 33 -27.53 -20.83 3.61
CA ARG A 33 -27.89 -20.05 2.42
C ARG A 33 -27.74 -20.84 1.12
N LEU A 34 -26.92 -21.90 1.10
CA LEU A 34 -26.74 -22.78 -0.06
C LEU A 34 -27.79 -23.91 -0.15
N ASP A 35 -28.57 -24.17 0.92
CA ASP A 35 -29.59 -25.22 0.96
C ASP A 35 -30.63 -25.19 -0.18
N PRO A 36 -31.05 -24.03 -0.72
CA PRO A 36 -32.01 -23.98 -1.83
C PRO A 36 -31.52 -24.68 -3.12
N VAL A 37 -30.22 -24.96 -3.22
CA VAL A 37 -29.59 -25.55 -4.41
C VAL A 37 -29.08 -26.95 -4.06
N THR A 38 -29.70 -27.96 -4.67
CA THR A 38 -29.46 -29.38 -4.32
C THR A 38 -28.03 -29.85 -4.60
N ASP A 39 -27.44 -29.39 -5.70
CA ASP A 39 -26.09 -29.72 -6.16
C ASP A 39 -25.56 -28.64 -7.12
N LEU A 40 -24.28 -28.74 -7.48
CA LEU A 40 -23.61 -27.80 -8.38
C LEU A 40 -24.34 -27.66 -9.73
N GLY A 41 -24.80 -28.77 -10.33
CA GLY A 41 -25.49 -28.75 -11.62
C GLY A 41 -26.84 -28.03 -11.57
N ALA A 42 -27.51 -28.05 -10.41
CA ALA A 42 -28.75 -27.32 -10.18
C ALA A 42 -28.57 -25.81 -10.02
N LEU A 43 -27.36 -25.31 -9.75
CA LEU A 43 -27.12 -23.90 -9.40
C LEU A 43 -27.55 -22.93 -10.52
N ARG A 44 -27.04 -23.06 -11.74
CA ARG A 44 -27.40 -22.16 -12.86
C ARG A 44 -28.90 -22.26 -13.22
N PRO A 45 -29.51 -23.45 -13.35
CA PRO A 45 -30.96 -23.57 -13.53
C PRO A 45 -31.79 -22.96 -12.39
N TRP A 46 -31.29 -23.00 -11.15
CA TRP A 46 -31.94 -22.39 -10.00
C TRP A 46 -31.82 -20.86 -10.02
N LEU A 47 -30.63 -20.31 -10.26
CA LEU A 47 -30.39 -18.86 -10.35
C LEU A 47 -31.28 -18.16 -11.39
N LYS A 48 -31.61 -18.84 -12.50
CA LYS A 48 -32.53 -18.30 -13.52
C LYS A 48 -33.98 -18.13 -13.04
N ARG A 49 -34.38 -18.82 -11.98
CA ARG A 49 -35.76 -18.84 -11.45
C ARG A 49 -35.88 -18.18 -10.08
N ALA A 50 -34.77 -18.07 -9.35
CA ALA A 50 -34.72 -17.47 -8.03
C ALA A 50 -35.06 -15.98 -8.07
N THR A 51 -35.52 -15.43 -6.93
CA THR A 51 -35.64 -13.98 -6.78
C THR A 51 -34.25 -13.35 -6.72
N GLU A 52 -34.15 -12.04 -7.00
CA GLU A 52 -32.87 -11.32 -6.90
C GLU A 52 -32.24 -11.47 -5.51
N ARG A 53 -33.06 -11.46 -4.46
CA ARG A 53 -32.60 -11.60 -3.08
C ARG A 53 -32.05 -13.00 -2.82
N ASP A 54 -32.81 -14.04 -3.15
CA ASP A 54 -32.39 -15.42 -2.87
C ASP A 54 -31.12 -15.77 -3.68
N ALA A 55 -31.07 -15.33 -4.94
CA ALA A 55 -29.89 -15.47 -5.78
C ALA A 55 -28.68 -14.78 -5.15
N ASP A 56 -28.84 -13.55 -4.66
CA ASP A 56 -27.75 -12.82 -4.02
C ASP A 56 -27.28 -13.48 -2.72
N GLU A 57 -28.19 -14.03 -1.91
CA GLU A 57 -27.84 -14.75 -0.66
C GLU A 57 -26.97 -16.00 -0.95
N VAL A 58 -27.33 -16.80 -1.97
CA VAL A 58 -26.51 -17.94 -2.44
C VAL A 58 -25.15 -17.47 -2.97
N LEU A 59 -25.14 -16.45 -3.81
CA LEU A 59 -23.89 -15.92 -4.38
C LEU A 59 -22.99 -15.30 -3.30
N GLN A 60 -23.55 -14.71 -2.25
CA GLN A 60 -22.80 -14.14 -1.13
C GLN A 60 -22.17 -15.24 -0.25
N ALA A 61 -22.85 -16.37 -0.07
CA ALA A 61 -22.25 -17.54 0.59
C ALA A 61 -21.06 -18.09 -0.21
N LEU A 62 -21.20 -18.20 -1.53
CA LEU A 62 -20.10 -18.60 -2.42
C LEU A 62 -18.96 -17.57 -2.42
N ALA A 63 -19.27 -16.27 -2.45
CA ALA A 63 -18.27 -15.20 -2.46
C ALA A 63 -17.44 -15.17 -1.17
N ARG A 64 -18.09 -15.31 0.00
CA ARG A 64 -17.40 -15.44 1.29
C ARG A 64 -16.45 -16.64 1.30
N ARG A 65 -16.88 -17.78 0.76
CA ARG A 65 -16.04 -18.99 0.71
C ARG A 65 -14.89 -18.86 -0.29
N ALA A 66 -15.10 -18.13 -1.39
CA ALA A 66 -14.10 -17.91 -2.42
C ALA A 66 -13.03 -16.87 -2.04
N ALA A 67 -13.40 -15.84 -1.28
CA ALA A 67 -12.52 -14.72 -0.97
C ALA A 67 -11.30 -15.15 -0.15
N ILE A 68 -10.15 -14.50 -0.40
CA ILE A 68 -8.88 -14.79 0.28
C ILE A 68 -8.96 -14.55 1.80
N ASP A 69 -9.68 -13.50 2.20
CA ASP A 69 -9.92 -13.13 3.60
C ASP A 69 -11.13 -13.86 4.23
N GLY A 70 -11.78 -14.74 3.46
CA GLY A 70 -12.89 -15.57 3.89
C GLY A 70 -12.50 -17.03 3.98
N GLY A 71 -13.02 -17.86 3.07
CA GLY A 71 -12.73 -19.30 3.04
C GLY A 71 -11.50 -19.72 2.23
N ASP A 72 -10.96 -18.82 1.40
CA ASP A 72 -9.89 -19.09 0.42
C ASP A 72 -10.08 -20.37 -0.41
N ASP A 73 -11.33 -20.77 -0.67
CA ASP A 73 -11.64 -21.99 -1.41
C ASP A 73 -11.68 -21.71 -2.91
N ARG A 74 -10.64 -22.17 -3.63
CA ARG A 74 -10.55 -22.04 -5.09
C ARG A 74 -11.67 -22.77 -5.83
N ALA A 75 -12.23 -23.85 -5.27
CA ALA A 75 -13.37 -24.53 -5.88
C ALA A 75 -14.64 -23.69 -5.76
N ALA A 76 -14.81 -22.96 -4.65
CA ALA A 76 -15.91 -21.99 -4.50
C ALA A 76 -15.72 -20.80 -5.46
N ALA A 77 -14.48 -20.32 -5.64
CA ALA A 77 -14.17 -19.28 -6.62
C ALA A 77 -14.51 -19.71 -8.05
N ALA A 78 -14.10 -20.92 -8.45
CA ALA A 78 -14.45 -21.50 -9.75
C ALA A 78 -15.97 -21.66 -9.92
N THR A 79 -16.68 -22.07 -8.85
CA THR A 79 -18.13 -22.21 -8.87
C THR A 79 -18.83 -20.87 -9.05
N LEU A 80 -18.37 -19.82 -8.37
CA LEU A 80 -18.89 -18.47 -8.54
C LEU A 80 -18.57 -17.93 -9.95
N ALA A 81 -17.36 -18.15 -10.46
CA ALA A 81 -17.00 -17.79 -11.84
C ALA A 81 -17.90 -18.50 -12.85
N TRP A 82 -18.17 -19.79 -12.63
CA TRP A 82 -19.11 -20.56 -13.43
C TRP A 82 -20.52 -19.99 -13.32
N ALA A 83 -21.03 -19.63 -12.15
CA ALA A 83 -22.34 -18.98 -12.01
C ALA A 83 -22.44 -17.66 -12.81
N LEU A 84 -21.35 -16.88 -12.86
CA LEU A 84 -21.28 -15.57 -13.53
C LEU A 84 -20.90 -15.62 -15.01
N LEU A 85 -20.54 -16.79 -15.53
CA LEU A 85 -20.02 -16.97 -16.89
C LEU A 85 -20.91 -16.35 -17.99
N PRO A 86 -22.26 -16.43 -17.96
CA PRO A 86 -23.08 -15.78 -18.99
C PRO A 86 -22.86 -14.27 -19.06
N GLY A 87 -22.68 -13.62 -17.90
CA GLY A 87 -22.36 -12.19 -17.82
C GLY A 87 -20.94 -11.88 -18.30
N ALA A 88 -19.97 -12.71 -17.92
CA ALA A 88 -18.58 -12.57 -18.35
C ALA A 88 -18.41 -12.74 -19.87
N CYS A 89 -19.06 -13.73 -20.48
CA CYS A 89 -19.06 -13.92 -21.94
C CYS A 89 -19.69 -12.73 -22.67
N LEU A 90 -20.75 -12.13 -22.12
CA LEU A 90 -21.34 -10.92 -22.68
C LEU A 90 -20.38 -9.73 -22.58
N LEU A 91 -19.64 -9.58 -21.48
CA LEU A 91 -18.60 -8.56 -21.33
C LEU A 91 -17.49 -8.75 -22.37
N ALA A 92 -16.93 -9.96 -22.49
CA ALA A 92 -15.91 -10.28 -23.49
C ALA A 92 -16.37 -9.96 -24.91
N HIS A 93 -17.60 -10.36 -25.26
CA HIS A 93 -18.17 -10.06 -26.58
C HIS A 93 -18.30 -8.57 -26.86
N ARG A 94 -18.71 -7.77 -25.86
CA ARG A 94 -18.87 -6.31 -25.97
C ARG A 94 -17.54 -5.57 -26.04
N LEU A 95 -16.49 -6.12 -25.44
CA LEU A 95 -15.17 -5.51 -25.35
C LEU A 95 -14.16 -6.09 -26.34
N ARG A 96 -14.59 -7.01 -27.22
CA ARG A 96 -13.72 -7.75 -28.15
C ARG A 96 -12.84 -6.91 -29.08
N THR A 97 -13.18 -5.64 -29.28
CA THR A 97 -12.41 -4.73 -30.13
C THR A 97 -11.25 -4.07 -29.40
N LEU A 98 -11.13 -4.23 -28.08
CA LEU A 98 -10.06 -3.63 -27.27
C LEU A 98 -8.77 -4.44 -27.29
N SER A 99 -8.85 -5.77 -27.47
CA SER A 99 -7.68 -6.65 -27.50
C SER A 99 -8.03 -7.97 -28.20
N GLU A 100 -7.07 -8.54 -28.92
CA GLU A 100 -7.17 -9.90 -29.48
C GLU A 100 -7.22 -10.98 -28.38
N ARG A 101 -6.73 -10.65 -27.18
CA ARG A 101 -6.68 -11.52 -26.00
C ARG A 101 -7.79 -11.20 -24.99
N ILE A 102 -8.91 -10.62 -25.45
CA ILE A 102 -9.97 -10.12 -24.55
C ILE A 102 -10.50 -11.19 -23.59
N ASP A 103 -10.62 -12.44 -24.04
CA ASP A 103 -11.13 -13.53 -23.24
C ASP A 103 -10.20 -13.85 -22.06
N GLU A 104 -8.88 -13.72 -22.26
CA GLU A 104 -7.86 -13.89 -21.22
C GLU A 104 -7.93 -12.78 -20.18
N VAL A 105 -8.03 -11.53 -20.65
CA VAL A 105 -8.14 -10.35 -19.78
C VAL A 105 -9.42 -10.42 -18.94
N VAL A 106 -10.56 -10.75 -19.55
CA VAL A 106 -11.84 -10.91 -18.83
C VAL A 106 -11.77 -12.05 -17.82
N ALA A 107 -11.17 -13.19 -18.17
CA ALA A 107 -10.98 -14.30 -17.26
C ALA A 107 -10.11 -13.93 -16.05
N ALA A 108 -8.96 -13.29 -16.29
CA ALA A 108 -8.05 -12.85 -15.25
C ALA A 108 -8.73 -11.86 -14.29
N GLN A 109 -9.38 -10.83 -14.83
CA GLN A 109 -10.08 -9.82 -14.04
C GLN A 109 -11.26 -10.42 -13.25
N LEU A 110 -12.05 -11.31 -13.86
CA LEU A 110 -13.14 -11.99 -13.15
C LEU A 110 -12.62 -12.80 -11.96
N TRP A 111 -11.52 -13.53 -12.14
CA TRP A 111 -10.92 -14.33 -11.08
C TRP A 111 -10.41 -13.44 -9.93
N LEU A 112 -9.73 -12.33 -10.25
CA LEU A 112 -9.26 -11.37 -9.26
C LEU A 112 -10.42 -10.79 -8.45
N GLU A 113 -11.47 -10.31 -9.13
CA GLU A 113 -12.64 -9.71 -8.48
C GLU A 113 -13.41 -10.69 -7.60
N ILE A 114 -13.48 -11.98 -7.98
CA ILE A 114 -14.06 -13.02 -7.13
C ILE A 114 -13.22 -13.24 -5.86
N ARG A 115 -11.89 -13.32 -6.00
CA ARG A 115 -10.98 -13.66 -4.90
C ARG A 115 -10.74 -12.50 -3.93
N SER A 116 -10.95 -11.26 -4.38
CA SER A 116 -10.82 -10.04 -3.58
C SER A 116 -12.17 -9.43 -3.16
N PHE A 117 -13.30 -10.12 -3.45
CA PHE A 117 -14.62 -9.57 -3.19
C PHE A 117 -14.83 -9.29 -1.69
N ALA A 118 -15.16 -8.04 -1.37
CA ALA A 118 -15.37 -7.58 0.02
C ALA A 118 -16.74 -8.05 0.57
N TRP A 119 -16.86 -9.36 0.79
CA TRP A 119 -18.09 -10.07 1.14
C TRP A 119 -18.77 -9.59 2.43
N GLU A 120 -18.01 -9.01 3.36
CA GLU A 120 -18.56 -8.46 4.62
C GLU A 120 -19.38 -7.18 4.41
N ARG A 121 -19.00 -6.37 3.41
CA ARG A 121 -19.55 -5.03 3.21
C ARG A 121 -20.43 -4.91 1.97
N LEU A 122 -20.23 -5.76 0.97
CA LEU A 122 -20.92 -5.68 -0.32
C LEU A 122 -21.98 -6.78 -0.47
N THR A 123 -23.14 -6.37 -1.00
CA THR A 123 -24.19 -7.26 -1.51
C THR A 123 -24.27 -7.11 -3.03
N ARG A 124 -25.28 -7.68 -3.70
CA ARG A 124 -25.42 -7.66 -5.17
C ARG A 124 -24.16 -8.19 -5.85
N VAL A 125 -23.75 -9.38 -5.42
CA VAL A 125 -22.46 -10.02 -5.74
C VAL A 125 -22.23 -10.06 -7.25
N ALA A 126 -23.20 -10.59 -8.02
CA ALA A 126 -23.07 -10.68 -9.46
C ALA A 126 -22.88 -9.30 -10.12
N ALA A 127 -23.68 -8.31 -9.71
CA ALA A 127 -23.63 -6.98 -10.31
C ALA A 127 -22.29 -6.28 -10.00
N ASN A 128 -21.84 -6.33 -8.76
CA ASN A 128 -20.57 -5.73 -8.35
C ASN A 128 -19.38 -6.42 -9.00
N ILE A 129 -19.31 -7.75 -8.97
CA ILE A 129 -18.20 -8.50 -9.59
C ILE A 129 -18.14 -8.22 -11.10
N LEU A 130 -19.26 -8.26 -11.83
CA LEU A 130 -19.26 -7.99 -13.27
C LEU A 130 -18.92 -6.52 -13.60
N MET A 131 -19.38 -5.56 -12.79
CA MET A 131 -19.05 -4.15 -12.98
C MET A 131 -17.57 -3.87 -12.71
N ASN A 132 -17.01 -4.43 -11.65
CA ASN A 132 -15.60 -4.28 -11.35
C ASN A 132 -14.73 -5.04 -12.36
N THR A 133 -15.15 -6.24 -12.80
CA THR A 133 -14.46 -6.99 -13.87
C THR A 133 -14.39 -6.13 -15.13
N ARG A 134 -15.50 -5.51 -15.54
CA ARG A 134 -15.51 -4.57 -16.67
C ARG A 134 -14.53 -3.40 -16.44
N THR A 135 -14.49 -2.87 -15.23
CA THR A 135 -13.61 -1.75 -14.87
C THR A 135 -12.15 -2.15 -14.98
N GLY A 136 -11.75 -3.29 -14.42
CA GLY A 136 -10.40 -3.84 -14.53
C GLY A 136 -10.00 -4.13 -15.99
N VAL A 137 -10.90 -4.71 -16.79
CA VAL A 137 -10.64 -4.96 -18.23
C VAL A 137 -10.41 -3.64 -18.98
N LEU A 138 -11.21 -2.61 -18.70
CA LEU A 138 -11.05 -1.30 -19.34
C LEU A 138 -9.73 -0.62 -18.93
N MET A 139 -9.25 -0.83 -17.71
CA MET A 139 -7.94 -0.32 -17.28
C MET A 139 -6.80 -1.08 -17.96
N GLU A 140 -6.85 -2.40 -17.96
CA GLU A 140 -5.80 -3.25 -18.53
C GLU A 140 -5.67 -3.08 -20.06
N CYS A 141 -6.76 -2.70 -20.75
CA CYS A 141 -6.74 -2.37 -22.17
C CYS A 141 -6.53 -0.87 -22.48
N ASP A 142 -6.07 -0.06 -21.52
CA ASP A 142 -5.86 1.40 -21.64
C ASP A 142 -7.09 2.17 -22.18
N ALA A 143 -8.28 1.67 -21.85
CA ALA A 143 -9.57 2.22 -22.26
C ALA A 143 -10.29 2.95 -21.11
N ALA A 144 -9.53 3.45 -20.13
CA ALA A 144 -10.06 4.12 -18.92
C ALA A 144 -10.90 5.38 -19.24
N SER A 145 -10.71 6.00 -20.42
CA SER A 145 -11.58 7.08 -20.90
C SER A 145 -13.06 6.67 -21.04
N GLN A 146 -13.34 5.38 -21.24
CA GLN A 146 -14.71 4.85 -21.27
C GLN A 146 -15.36 4.77 -19.88
N LEU A 147 -14.58 4.86 -18.79
CA LEU A 147 -15.07 4.93 -17.41
C LEU A 147 -15.45 6.35 -16.99
N ALA A 148 -14.96 7.38 -17.68
CA ALA A 148 -15.14 8.80 -17.33
C ALA A 148 -16.61 9.23 -17.19
N ARG A 149 -17.55 8.51 -17.83
CA ARG A 149 -18.99 8.79 -17.73
C ARG A 149 -19.64 8.23 -16.47
N HIS A 150 -19.02 7.26 -15.81
CA HIS A 150 -19.61 6.51 -14.70
C HIS A 150 -18.83 6.63 -13.40
N ASP A 151 -17.51 6.89 -13.44
CA ASP A 151 -16.72 7.08 -12.23
C ASP A 151 -15.53 8.03 -12.47
N PRO A 152 -15.59 9.28 -11.96
CA PRO A 152 -14.52 10.26 -12.13
C PRO A 152 -13.27 9.94 -11.30
N THR A 153 -13.38 9.14 -10.24
CA THR A 153 -12.22 8.72 -9.43
C THR A 153 -11.38 7.72 -10.23
N TRP A 154 -12.02 6.77 -10.91
CA TRP A 154 -11.29 5.80 -11.73
C TRP A 154 -10.74 6.38 -13.04
N HIS A 155 -11.34 7.45 -13.58
CA HIS A 155 -10.75 8.18 -14.70
C HIS A 155 -9.40 8.83 -14.35
N GLN A 156 -9.20 9.19 -13.08
CA GLN A 156 -7.97 9.83 -12.60
C GLN A 156 -6.88 8.82 -12.22
N ILE A 157 -7.19 7.51 -12.23
CA ILE A 157 -6.25 6.45 -11.90
C ILE A 157 -5.61 5.95 -13.19
N TYR A 158 -4.31 6.20 -13.34
CA TYR A 158 -3.50 5.65 -14.41
C TYR A 158 -2.79 4.40 -13.91
N GLN A 159 -2.94 3.28 -14.61
CA GLN A 159 -2.08 2.12 -14.37
C GLN A 159 -0.68 2.43 -14.89
N VAL A 160 0.30 2.14 -14.06
CA VAL A 160 1.71 2.36 -14.37
C VAL A 160 2.42 1.02 -14.23
N GLU A 161 2.98 0.53 -15.33
CA GLU A 161 3.71 -0.75 -15.34
C GLU A 161 4.88 -0.73 -14.32
N PRO A 162 5.25 -1.88 -13.70
CA PRO A 162 6.28 -1.92 -12.68
C PRO A 162 7.67 -1.40 -13.10
N ASP A 163 7.95 -1.44 -14.41
CA ASP A 163 9.18 -0.97 -15.06
C ASP A 163 9.03 0.41 -15.72
N ALA A 164 7.86 1.02 -15.66
CA ALA A 164 7.62 2.35 -16.21
C ALA A 164 8.56 3.38 -15.55
N SER A 165 9.01 4.36 -16.35
CA SER A 165 9.92 5.42 -15.91
C SER A 165 9.41 6.19 -14.70
N PHE A 166 8.08 6.27 -14.53
CA PHE A 166 7.41 6.81 -13.35
C PHE A 166 7.96 6.24 -12.03
N TRP A 167 8.18 4.92 -11.94
CA TRP A 167 8.77 4.32 -10.74
C TRP A 167 10.25 4.68 -10.56
N GLY A 168 10.98 4.89 -11.65
CA GLY A 168 12.35 5.40 -11.63
C GLY A 168 12.42 6.85 -11.14
N GLU A 169 11.52 7.70 -11.63
CA GLU A 169 11.40 9.12 -11.25
C GLU A 169 10.92 9.28 -9.80
N LEU A 170 9.94 8.48 -9.36
CA LEU A 170 9.48 8.47 -7.97
C LEU A 170 10.58 8.01 -7.02
N ARG A 171 11.36 6.98 -7.39
CA ARG A 171 12.56 6.57 -6.63
C ARG A 171 13.63 7.65 -6.62
N ALA A 172 13.86 8.37 -7.72
CA ALA A 172 14.81 9.47 -7.77
C ALA A 172 14.37 10.64 -6.86
N THR A 173 13.06 10.85 -6.71
CA THR A 173 12.49 11.86 -5.81
C THR A 173 12.67 11.49 -4.33
N HIS A 174 12.58 10.19 -4.01
CA HIS A 174 12.86 9.64 -2.66
C HIS A 174 14.34 9.28 -2.43
N ALA A 175 15.20 9.38 -3.45
CA ALA A 175 16.64 9.18 -3.38
C ALA A 175 17.38 10.52 -3.25
N GLN A 176 16.74 11.56 -2.70
CA GLN A 176 17.51 12.56 -2.00
C GLN A 176 18.12 11.83 -0.79
N PRO A 177 19.46 11.74 -0.67
CA PRO A 177 20.05 11.15 0.52
C PRO A 177 19.49 11.91 1.73
N GLU A 178 18.96 11.17 2.71
CA GLU A 178 18.65 11.75 4.02
C GLU A 178 19.88 12.56 4.47
N PRO A 179 19.71 13.84 4.83
CA PRO A 179 20.84 14.68 5.18
C PRO A 179 21.61 13.98 6.30
N THR A 180 22.93 13.89 6.13
CA THR A 180 23.79 13.34 7.17
C THR A 180 23.63 14.18 8.44
N ALA A 181 23.85 13.59 9.62
CA ALA A 181 23.79 14.33 10.88
C ALA A 181 24.69 15.58 10.90
N ALA A 182 25.76 15.60 10.09
CA ALA A 182 26.62 16.76 9.90
C ALA A 182 25.95 17.86 9.07
N GLU A 183 25.23 17.51 8.00
CA GLU A 183 24.46 18.44 7.17
C GLU A 183 23.29 19.02 7.96
N GLU A 184 22.53 18.19 8.68
CA GLU A 184 21.44 18.65 9.54
C GLU A 184 21.94 19.64 10.61
N LEU A 185 23.09 19.34 11.23
CA LEU A 185 23.71 20.23 12.22
C LEU A 185 24.14 21.55 11.58
N LEU A 186 24.74 21.52 10.40
CA LEU A 186 25.17 22.74 9.70
C LEU A 186 23.99 23.60 9.29
N ASP A 187 22.92 22.99 8.80
CA ASP A 187 21.68 23.68 8.44
C ASP A 187 21.01 24.29 9.67
N LEU A 188 20.91 23.55 10.77
CA LEU A 188 20.38 24.06 12.04
C LEU A 188 21.20 25.27 12.54
N LEU A 189 22.54 25.18 12.51
CA LEU A 189 23.40 26.26 12.96
C LEU A 189 23.35 27.47 12.02
N SER A 190 23.27 27.26 10.70
CA SER A 190 23.12 28.33 9.72
C SER A 190 21.80 29.07 9.94
N TRP A 191 20.70 28.32 10.04
CA TRP A 191 19.39 28.87 10.35
C TRP A 191 19.38 29.65 11.67
N ALA A 192 20.04 29.13 12.70
CA ALA A 192 20.12 29.77 14.01
C ALA A 192 20.91 31.10 13.97
N CYS A 193 21.96 31.20 13.16
CA CYS A 193 22.65 32.46 12.89
C CYS A 193 21.74 33.46 12.14
N ASP A 194 21.08 33.01 11.07
CA ASP A 194 20.20 33.85 10.25
C ASP A 194 19.04 34.44 11.08
N ASN A 195 18.56 33.66 12.06
CA ASN A 195 17.48 34.06 12.96
C ASN A 195 18.00 34.68 14.27
N ARG A 196 19.30 34.94 14.38
CA ARG A 196 19.97 35.57 15.53
C ARG A 196 19.72 34.86 16.87
N VAL A 197 19.49 33.55 16.83
CA VAL A 197 19.38 32.69 18.02
C VAL A 197 20.75 32.51 18.67
N ILE A 198 21.80 32.39 17.83
CA ILE A 198 23.20 32.36 18.24
C ILE A 198 24.01 33.30 17.33
N SER A 199 25.22 33.68 17.76
CA SER A 199 26.14 34.44 16.91
C SER A 199 27.04 33.54 16.07
N ASP A 200 27.65 34.06 15.01
CA ASP A 200 28.64 33.33 14.22
C ASP A 200 29.83 32.84 15.05
N GLN A 201 30.24 33.63 16.05
CA GLN A 201 31.30 33.23 16.98
C GLN A 201 30.88 32.04 17.85
N ASP A 202 29.60 31.97 18.22
CA ASP A 202 29.09 30.84 18.99
C ASP A 202 28.95 29.59 18.11
N ARG A 203 28.56 29.74 16.84
CA ARG A 203 28.58 28.66 15.83
C ARG A 203 29.98 28.10 15.66
N SER A 204 31.00 28.95 15.46
CA SER A 204 32.40 28.49 15.35
C SER A 204 32.85 27.75 16.59
N LEU A 205 32.51 28.26 17.78
CA LEU A 205 32.86 27.62 19.05
C LEU A 205 32.23 26.21 19.18
N LEU A 206 30.96 26.05 18.78
CA LEU A 206 30.27 24.76 18.81
C LEU A 206 30.87 23.76 17.81
N LEU A 207 31.20 24.20 16.59
CA LEU A 207 31.84 23.35 15.59
C LEU A 207 33.26 22.92 16.03
N SER A 208 34.03 23.79 16.67
CA SER A 208 35.33 23.43 17.25
C SER A 208 35.20 22.38 18.35
N LEU A 209 34.15 22.45 19.19
CA LEU A 209 33.88 21.43 20.21
C LEU A 209 33.49 20.07 19.61
N VAL A 210 32.66 20.07 18.56
CA VAL A 210 32.28 18.84 17.84
C VAL A 210 33.50 18.22 17.15
N ALA A 211 34.31 19.03 16.47
CA ALA A 211 35.54 18.56 15.83
C ALA A 211 36.58 18.04 16.85
N ALA A 212 36.66 18.66 18.04
CA ALA A 212 37.50 18.15 19.12
C ALA A 212 36.98 16.84 19.68
N ALA A 213 35.66 16.68 19.81
CA ALA A 213 35.02 15.45 20.26
C ALA A 213 35.25 14.29 19.27
N ASP A 214 35.11 14.54 17.97
CA ASP A 214 35.34 13.54 16.91
C ASP A 214 36.78 13.01 16.89
N ARG A 215 37.76 13.87 17.23
CA ARG A 215 39.17 13.48 17.37
C ARG A 215 39.48 12.73 18.66
N SER A 216 38.58 12.74 19.64
CA SER A 216 38.77 12.07 20.92
C SER A 216 38.02 10.73 20.93
N ASP A 217 38.75 9.61 21.04
CA ASP A 217 38.23 8.22 21.10
C ASP A 217 37.35 7.89 22.32
N ALA A 218 36.86 8.92 23.01
CA ALA A 218 36.20 8.82 24.30
C ALA A 218 34.73 8.42 24.15
N THR A 219 34.55 7.12 23.94
CA THR A 219 33.32 6.32 24.00
C THR A 219 32.55 6.40 25.33
N THR A 220 32.94 7.26 26.28
CA THR A 220 32.41 7.26 27.65
C THR A 220 31.94 8.63 28.17
N TYR A 221 31.49 9.54 27.31
CA TYR A 221 30.88 10.79 27.79
C TYR A 221 29.35 10.69 27.94
N ARG A 222 28.92 9.86 28.90
CA ARG A 222 27.49 9.58 29.16
C ARG A 222 26.82 10.51 30.18
N ARG A 223 27.26 11.76 30.35
CA ARG A 223 26.56 12.73 31.22
C ARG A 223 26.38 14.10 30.57
N GLY A 224 25.14 14.61 30.62
CA GLY A 224 24.75 15.92 30.13
C GLY A 224 24.64 16.01 28.60
N ARG A 225 24.92 17.19 28.04
CA ARG A 225 24.83 17.59 26.62
C ARG A 225 25.79 16.79 25.70
N GLY A 226 25.65 15.47 25.66
CA GLY A 226 26.43 14.55 24.80
C GLY A 226 27.92 14.52 25.08
N GLY A 227 28.39 14.97 26.25
CA GLY A 227 29.83 15.03 26.56
C GLY A 227 30.59 16.23 26.01
N LEU A 228 29.99 17.03 25.13
CA LEU A 228 30.63 18.17 24.47
C LEU A 228 31.14 19.25 25.43
N LEU A 229 30.60 19.32 26.65
CA LEU A 229 31.04 20.26 27.69
C LEU A 229 31.95 19.60 28.73
N SER A 230 32.59 18.47 28.40
CA SER A 230 33.54 17.82 29.29
C SER A 230 34.72 18.73 29.64
N ASN A 231 35.40 18.45 30.75
CA ASN A 231 36.51 19.28 31.19
C ASN A 231 37.64 19.29 30.15
N GLU A 232 37.96 18.12 29.62
CA GLU A 232 39.00 17.87 28.63
C GLU A 232 38.76 18.61 27.32
N LEU A 233 37.57 18.44 26.70
CA LEU A 233 37.23 19.12 25.44
C LEU A 233 37.21 20.64 25.60
N SER A 234 36.68 21.13 26.73
CA SER A 234 36.63 22.55 27.01
C SER A 234 38.03 23.16 27.20
N GLU A 235 38.98 22.40 27.77
CA GLU A 235 40.37 22.84 27.94
C GLU A 235 41.12 22.86 26.61
N GLN A 236 40.87 21.89 25.74
CA GLN A 236 41.44 21.85 24.40
C GLN A 236 40.97 23.04 23.56
N VAL A 237 39.66 23.27 23.48
CA VAL A 237 39.09 24.39 22.71
C VAL A 237 39.44 25.74 23.35
N ALA A 238 39.53 25.82 24.68
CA ALA A 238 40.00 27.03 25.36
C ALA A 238 41.39 27.48 24.92
N LYS A 239 42.31 26.54 24.72
CA LYS A 239 43.67 26.83 24.21
C LYS A 239 43.63 27.36 22.78
N GLU A 240 42.79 26.78 21.92
CA GLU A 240 42.62 27.21 20.53
C GLU A 240 42.10 28.65 20.42
N TYR A 241 41.17 29.03 21.31
CA TYR A 241 40.54 30.36 21.30
C TYR A 241 41.22 31.38 22.22
N GLY A 242 42.25 30.99 22.99
CA GLY A 242 42.95 31.87 23.94
C GLY A 242 42.08 32.37 25.10
N ILE A 243 41.08 31.60 25.52
CA ILE A 243 40.12 31.98 26.56
C ILE A 243 40.11 30.98 27.72
N ALA A 244 39.50 31.34 28.85
CA ALA A 244 39.35 30.43 29.98
C ALA A 244 38.36 29.27 29.65
N PRO A 245 38.63 28.01 30.08
CA PRO A 245 37.73 26.88 29.88
C PRO A 245 36.31 27.09 30.43
N VAL A 246 36.18 27.83 31.52
CA VAL A 246 34.88 28.21 32.09
C VAL A 246 34.06 29.10 31.13
N THR A 247 34.73 29.95 30.34
CA THR A 247 34.11 30.80 29.33
C THR A 247 33.59 29.97 28.16
N VAL A 248 34.34 28.95 27.73
CA VAL A 248 33.91 27.99 26.70
C VAL A 248 32.63 27.28 27.15
N ARG A 249 32.64 26.65 28.34
CA ARG A 249 31.48 25.91 28.87
C ARG A 249 30.25 26.81 29.04
N ARG A 250 30.44 28.04 29.52
CA ARG A 250 29.35 29.01 29.70
C ARG A 250 28.76 29.45 28.36
N ARG A 251 29.60 29.80 27.36
CA ARG A 251 29.13 30.24 26.04
C ARG A 251 28.44 29.10 25.29
N ALA A 252 29.11 27.97 25.13
CA ALA A 252 28.54 26.79 24.48
C ALA A 252 27.27 26.31 25.19
N GLY A 253 27.25 26.38 26.52
CA GLY A 253 26.07 26.02 27.29
C GLY A 253 24.86 26.92 27.03
N ARG A 254 25.06 28.24 26.95
CA ARG A 254 23.99 29.18 26.59
C ARG A 254 23.49 28.96 25.17
N SER A 255 24.40 28.70 24.22
CA SER A 255 24.04 28.47 22.82
C SER A 255 23.23 27.19 22.63
N ILE A 256 23.64 26.08 23.28
CA ILE A 256 22.89 24.81 23.24
C ILE A 256 21.50 24.96 23.86
N GLU A 257 21.37 25.74 24.94
CA GLU A 257 20.08 26.01 25.57
C GLU A 257 19.15 26.85 24.67
N ALA A 258 19.68 27.90 24.05
CA ALA A 258 18.93 28.73 23.09
C ALA A 258 18.44 27.91 21.89
N LEU A 259 19.31 27.05 21.33
CA LEU A 259 18.94 26.14 20.23
C LEU A 259 17.85 25.14 20.69
N SER A 260 18.00 24.55 21.87
CA SER A 260 17.04 23.58 22.40
C SER A 260 15.64 24.18 22.61
N GLN A 261 15.55 25.41 23.12
CA GLN A 261 14.27 26.11 23.32
C GLN A 261 13.55 26.35 21.98
N VAL A 262 14.30 26.69 20.93
CA VAL A 262 13.74 26.96 19.60
C VAL A 262 13.30 25.67 18.90
N CYS A 263 14.08 24.59 19.01
CA CYS A 263 13.69 23.28 18.48
C CYS A 263 12.41 22.74 19.15
N GLN A 264 12.26 22.90 20.46
CA GLN A 264 11.04 22.52 21.20
C GLN A 264 9.81 23.32 20.75
N THR A 265 10.00 24.61 20.47
CA THR A 265 8.92 25.50 20.01
C THR A 265 8.47 25.19 18.58
N ARG A 266 9.36 24.66 17.73
CA ARG A 266 9.07 24.37 16.32
C ARG A 266 8.55 22.96 16.03
N ARG A 267 8.48 22.05 17.01
CA ARG A 267 8.20 20.61 16.75
C ARG A 267 9.09 20.04 15.63
N ILE A 268 10.36 20.45 15.58
CA ILE A 268 11.37 19.73 14.81
C ILE A 268 11.62 18.47 15.63
N SER A 269 11.13 17.32 15.16
CA SER A 269 11.39 16.06 15.86
C SER A 269 12.89 15.82 15.82
N ALA A 270 13.49 15.72 17.00
CA ALA A 270 14.79 15.08 17.15
C ALA A 270 14.66 13.56 16.95
#